data_AF-A0A962A8U0-F1
#
_entry.id   AF-A0A962A8U0-F1
#
_cell.length_a   1.000
_cell.length_b   1.000
_cell.length_c   1.000
_cell.angle_alpha   90.00
_cell.angle_beta   90.00
_cell.angle_gamma   90.00
#
_symmetry.space_group_name_H-M   'P 1'
#
loop_
_entity.id
_entity.type
_entity.pdbx_description
1 polymer ?
#
loop_
_entity_poly.entity_id
_entity_poly.type
_entity_poly.pdbx_seq_one_letter_code
_entity_poly.pdbx_strand_id
1 'polypeptide(L)'
;MSFKEFGAYDAVGLAELVRRRQASAEELLDEAIARTEKVDPQLNAVVVKHYDFARKQIEKGLPDGPFRGVPFLLKDLNLLAGTRTTFGASLNKNYVADHTDTLTQRFVDAGLVIYGKSSSPEWGLMPTTETRLHGPTRNPWNTEHSSGGSSGGAAAAVAARILPVAHASDGGGSIRIPASACGVFGLKPTRARTPMGPDRGEGWGGFS
;
A
#
# COMPACT_ATOMS: atom_id res chain seq x y z
N MET A 1 -8.51 11.70 15.37
CA MET A 1 -7.05 11.61 15.15
C MET A 1 -6.43 11.29 16.50
N SER A 2 -6.03 10.02 16.68
CA SER A 2 -5.45 9.47 17.92
C SER A 2 -4.00 9.89 18.12
N PHE A 3 -3.27 10.16 17.03
CA PHE A 3 -1.85 10.53 17.07
C PHE A 3 -1.58 11.77 16.21
N LYS A 4 -1.67 12.96 16.82
CA LYS A 4 -1.60 14.26 16.10
C LYS A 4 -0.29 14.47 15.33
N GLU A 5 0.83 13.94 15.84
CA GLU A 5 2.15 14.12 15.26
C GLU A 5 2.46 13.14 14.12
N PHE A 6 1.56 12.23 13.76
CA PHE A 6 1.79 11.17 12.76
C PHE A 6 2.43 11.67 11.46
N GLY A 7 1.98 12.83 10.96
CA GLY A 7 2.48 13.42 9.72
C GLY A 7 3.89 14.02 9.80
N ALA A 8 4.51 14.06 10.99
CA ALA A 8 5.88 14.52 11.20
C ALA A 8 6.91 13.38 11.09
N TYR A 9 6.46 12.13 11.03
CA TYR A 9 7.32 10.95 10.98
C TYR A 9 7.14 10.18 9.66
N ASP A 10 8.19 10.11 8.87
CA ASP A 10 9.01 8.91 8.79
C ASP A 10 8.41 7.51 9.08
N ALA A 11 8.44 6.53 8.17
CA ALA A 11 8.17 5.13 8.53
C ALA A 11 9.18 4.55 9.53
N VAL A 12 10.46 4.92 9.41
CA VAL A 12 11.50 4.53 10.38
C VAL A 12 11.26 5.26 11.70
N GLY A 13 10.90 6.54 11.64
CA GLY A 13 10.51 7.33 12.81
C GLY A 13 9.34 6.72 13.58
N LEU A 14 8.26 6.31 12.88
CA LEU A 14 7.11 5.64 13.50
C LEU A 14 7.51 4.31 14.15
N ALA A 15 8.35 3.51 13.49
CA ALA A 15 8.85 2.26 14.06
C ALA A 15 9.66 2.49 15.35
N GLU A 16 10.44 3.57 15.41
CA GLU A 16 11.22 3.93 16.58
C GLU A 16 10.33 4.37 17.76
N LEU A 17 9.25 5.10 17.50
CA LEU A 17 8.25 5.43 18.53
C LEU A 17 7.65 4.16 19.16
N VAL A 18 7.30 3.17 18.33
CA VAL A 18 6.80 1.87 18.81
C VAL A 18 7.85 1.15 19.64
N ARG A 19 9.11 1.13 19.16
CA ARG A 19 10.23 0.49 19.87
C ARG A 19 10.48 1.11 21.25
N ARG A 20 10.38 2.44 21.35
CA ARG A 20 10.53 3.20 22.60
C ARG A 20 9.26 3.24 23.46
N ARG A 21 8.17 2.61 23.01
CA ARG A 21 6.86 2.64 23.67
C ARG A 21 6.30 4.06 23.83
N GLN A 22 6.66 4.96 22.91
CA GLN A 22 6.13 6.33 22.83
C GLN A 22 4.85 6.41 22.00
N ALA A 23 4.57 5.38 21.20
CA ALA A 23 3.30 5.12 20.55
C ALA A 23 3.09 3.59 20.48
N SER A 24 1.85 3.15 20.35
CA SER A 24 1.49 1.75 20.09
C SER A 24 1.18 1.53 18.62
N ALA A 25 1.30 0.28 18.16
CA ALA A 25 0.89 -0.10 16.80
C ALA A 25 -0.61 0.18 16.55
N GLU A 26 -1.44 0.07 17.59
CA GLU A 26 -2.87 0.33 17.53
C GLU A 26 -3.17 1.82 17.36
N GLU A 27 -2.51 2.71 18.12
CA GLU A 27 -2.63 4.16 17.94
C GLU A 27 -2.23 4.60 16.53
N LEU A 28 -1.15 4.03 15.99
CA LEU A 28 -0.70 4.32 14.63
C LEU A 28 -1.68 3.80 13.57
N LEU A 29 -2.22 2.58 13.75
CA LEU A 29 -3.23 2.00 12.87
C LEU A 29 -4.50 2.85 12.86
N ASP A 30 -5.01 3.22 14.03
CA ASP A 30 -6.23 4.03 14.15
C ASP A 30 -6.06 5.41 13.53
N GLU A 31 -4.88 6.01 13.66
CA GLU A 31 -4.57 7.28 13.00
C GLU A 31 -4.53 7.13 11.47
N ALA A 32 -3.89 6.09 10.93
CA ALA A 32 -3.86 5.81 9.50
C ALA A 32 -5.27 5.51 8.94
N ILE A 33 -6.10 4.79 9.68
CA ILE A 33 -7.51 4.55 9.33
C ILE A 33 -8.28 5.87 9.34
N ALA A 34 -8.15 6.69 10.38
CA ALA A 34 -8.84 7.97 10.48
C ALA A 34 -8.46 8.92 9.34
N ARG A 35 -7.18 8.93 8.93
CA ARG A 35 -6.71 9.67 7.76
C ARG A 35 -7.28 9.13 6.46
N THR A 36 -7.32 7.79 6.32
CA THR A 36 -7.92 7.12 5.16
C THR A 36 -9.39 7.53 5.03
N GLU A 37 -10.21 7.36 6.07
CA GLU A 37 -11.64 7.72 6.02
C GLU A 37 -11.89 9.21 5.76
N LYS A 38 -10.98 10.08 6.21
CA LYS A 38 -11.10 11.53 6.01
C LYS A 38 -10.75 11.97 4.59
N VAL A 39 -9.71 11.38 4.00
CA VAL A 39 -9.07 11.91 2.78
C VAL A 39 -9.43 11.07 1.55
N ASP A 40 -9.49 9.75 1.70
CA ASP A 40 -9.70 8.81 0.60
C ASP A 40 -11.03 8.99 -0.17
N PRO A 41 -12.16 9.46 0.42
CA PRO A 41 -13.38 9.73 -0.35
C PRO A 41 -13.20 10.71 -1.53
N GLN A 42 -12.19 11.58 -1.48
CA GLN A 42 -11.87 12.51 -2.58
C GLN A 42 -10.85 11.94 -3.58
N LEU A 43 -10.09 10.92 -3.19
CA LEU A 43 -8.95 10.42 -3.95
C LEU A 43 -9.16 9.04 -4.54
N ASN A 44 -9.92 8.18 -3.85
CA ASN A 44 -10.14 6.79 -4.21
C ASN A 44 -8.82 6.03 -4.41
N ALA A 45 -7.92 6.15 -3.43
CA ALA A 45 -6.60 5.54 -3.41
C ALA A 45 -6.58 4.20 -2.65
N VAL A 46 -7.47 3.99 -1.66
CA VAL A 46 -7.55 2.77 -0.83
C VAL A 46 -8.82 1.98 -1.12
N VAL A 47 -8.70 0.98 -2.00
CA VAL A 47 -9.86 0.30 -2.61
C VAL A 47 -10.28 -0.99 -1.91
N VAL A 48 -9.41 -1.55 -1.07
CA VAL A 48 -9.76 -2.69 -0.22
C VAL A 48 -9.33 -2.40 1.21
N LYS A 49 -10.30 -2.32 2.12
CA LYS A 49 -10.04 -2.07 3.55
C LYS A 49 -9.86 -3.41 4.27
N HIS A 50 -8.79 -3.54 5.04
CA HIS A 50 -8.44 -4.72 5.84
C HIS A 50 -8.32 -4.38 7.32
N TYR A 51 -9.13 -3.44 7.82
CA TYR A 51 -8.99 -2.90 9.17
C TYR A 51 -9.11 -3.98 10.25
N ASP A 52 -10.12 -4.85 10.15
CA ASP A 52 -10.32 -5.92 11.12
C ASP A 52 -9.20 -6.97 11.05
N PHE A 53 -8.68 -7.23 9.85
CA PHE A 53 -7.52 -8.09 9.67
C PHE A 53 -6.28 -7.50 10.34
N ALA A 54 -6.02 -6.20 10.13
CA ALA A 54 -4.90 -5.49 10.75
C ALA A 54 -4.99 -5.45 12.28
N ARG A 55 -6.19 -5.23 12.85
CA ARG A 55 -6.40 -5.31 14.30
C ARG A 55 -6.06 -6.69 14.85
N LYS A 56 -6.58 -7.75 14.20
CA LYS A 56 -6.25 -9.15 14.56
C LYS A 56 -4.75 -9.46 14.43
N GLN A 57 -4.04 -8.86 13.45
CA GLN A 57 -2.59 -9.00 13.35
C GLN A 57 -1.87 -8.40 14.56
N ILE A 58 -2.29 -7.22 15.02
CA ILE A 58 -1.74 -6.57 16.21
C ILE A 58 -2.04 -7.40 17.46
N GLU A 59 -3.29 -7.84 17.64
CA GLU A 59 -3.73 -8.66 18.78
C GLU A 59 -2.97 -9.99 18.89
N LYS A 60 -2.71 -10.65 17.76
CA LYS A 60 -1.93 -11.90 17.70
C LYS A 60 -0.45 -11.69 18.08
N GLY A 61 0.02 -10.45 18.02
CA GLY A 61 1.42 -10.08 18.18
C GLY A 61 2.13 -9.96 16.84
N LEU A 62 2.74 -8.79 16.63
CA LEU A 62 3.54 -8.52 15.44
C LEU A 62 4.91 -9.22 15.51
N PRO A 63 5.53 -9.56 14.38
CA PRO A 63 6.94 -9.95 14.33
C PRO A 63 7.85 -8.85 14.88
N ASP A 64 9.00 -9.23 15.43
CA ASP A 64 10.05 -8.27 15.76
C ASP A 64 10.86 -7.96 14.51
N GLY A 65 10.67 -6.76 13.97
CA GLY A 65 11.22 -6.34 12.69
C GLY A 65 11.50 -4.84 12.65
N PRO A 66 12.22 -4.38 11.62
CA PRO A 66 12.65 -2.98 11.52
C PRO A 66 11.48 -1.98 11.47
N PHE A 67 10.30 -2.41 11.01
CA PHE A 67 9.11 -1.58 10.86
C PHE A 67 7.94 -2.05 11.73
N ARG A 68 8.23 -2.73 12.85
CA ARG A 68 7.20 -3.22 13.79
C ARG A 68 6.19 -2.13 14.13
N GLY A 69 4.92 -2.38 13.82
CA GLY A 69 3.78 -1.54 14.19
C GLY A 69 3.48 -0.41 13.21
N VAL A 70 4.23 -0.27 12.11
CA VAL A 70 4.01 0.79 11.13
C VAL A 70 2.87 0.42 10.17
N PRO A 71 1.82 1.27 10.01
CA PRO A 71 0.75 1.05 9.06
C PRO A 71 1.24 1.06 7.62
N PHE A 72 0.73 0.15 6.80
CA PHE A 72 1.20 -0.06 5.43
C PHE A 72 0.04 -0.39 4.48
N LEU A 73 0.11 0.15 3.26
CA LEU A 73 -0.77 -0.26 2.16
C LEU A 73 -0.02 -1.16 1.19
N LEU A 74 -0.66 -2.26 0.83
CA LEU A 74 -0.15 -3.19 -0.17
C LEU A 74 -0.84 -2.90 -1.52
N LYS A 75 -0.09 -2.73 -2.61
CA LYS A 75 -0.71 -2.57 -3.93
C LYS A 75 -1.69 -3.73 -4.22
N ASP A 76 -2.87 -3.44 -4.78
CA ASP A 76 -3.91 -4.43 -5.13
C ASP A 76 -3.52 -5.33 -6.32
N LEU A 77 -2.27 -5.80 -6.35
CA LEU A 77 -1.73 -6.79 -7.29
C LEU A 77 -0.94 -7.88 -6.56
N ASN A 78 -0.75 -7.76 -5.24
CA ASN A 78 0.03 -8.68 -4.43
C ASN A 78 -0.86 -9.41 -3.44
N LEU A 79 -0.58 -10.68 -3.22
CA LEU A 79 -1.38 -11.57 -2.41
C LEU A 79 -1.01 -11.45 -0.93
N LEU A 80 -2.04 -11.51 -0.09
CA LEU A 80 -1.97 -11.60 1.36
C LEU A 80 -3.07 -12.57 1.80
N ALA A 81 -2.66 -13.72 2.34
CA ALA A 81 -3.56 -14.83 2.62
C ALA A 81 -4.78 -14.41 3.46
N GLY A 82 -5.97 -14.89 3.08
CA GLY A 82 -7.23 -14.59 3.77
C GLY A 82 -7.76 -13.18 3.53
N THR A 83 -7.12 -12.39 2.67
CA THR A 83 -7.57 -11.03 2.32
C THR A 83 -7.94 -10.93 0.84
N ARG A 84 -8.86 -10.01 0.54
CA ARG A 84 -9.31 -9.76 -0.84
C ARG A 84 -8.22 -9.07 -1.66
N THR A 85 -7.98 -9.56 -2.87
CA THR A 85 -7.09 -8.95 -3.87
C THR A 85 -7.81 -8.89 -5.21
N THR A 86 -8.15 -7.70 -5.70
CA THR A 86 -9.03 -7.58 -6.87
C THR A 86 -8.29 -7.41 -8.18
N PHE A 87 -6.97 -7.23 -8.15
CA PHE A 87 -6.18 -6.94 -9.34
C PHE A 87 -6.67 -5.71 -10.12
N GLY A 88 -7.38 -4.79 -9.46
CA GLY A 88 -8.14 -3.71 -10.10
C GLY A 88 -9.28 -4.17 -11.02
N ALA A 89 -9.50 -5.48 -11.20
CA ALA A 89 -10.32 -6.05 -12.25
C ALA A 89 -11.68 -6.53 -11.74
N SER A 90 -12.74 -6.20 -12.48
CA SER A 90 -14.12 -6.58 -12.11
C SER A 90 -14.31 -8.11 -11.98
N LEU A 91 -13.56 -8.89 -12.75
CA LEU A 91 -13.56 -10.36 -12.71
C LEU A 91 -13.13 -10.89 -11.34
N ASN A 92 -12.20 -10.22 -10.68
CA ASN A 92 -11.60 -10.63 -9.41
C ASN A 92 -12.18 -9.88 -8.21
N LYS A 93 -13.32 -9.19 -8.36
CA LYS A 93 -13.91 -8.34 -7.30
C LYS A 93 -14.14 -9.03 -5.96
N ASN A 94 -14.30 -10.36 -5.97
CA ASN A 94 -14.54 -11.18 -4.78
C ASN A 94 -13.40 -12.19 -4.51
N TYR A 95 -12.28 -12.10 -5.22
CA TYR A 95 -11.17 -13.03 -5.05
C TYR A 95 -10.49 -12.81 -3.71
N VAL A 96 -10.41 -13.87 -2.90
CA VAL A 96 -9.68 -13.91 -1.63
C VAL A 96 -8.43 -14.74 -1.86
N ALA A 97 -7.27 -14.17 -1.52
CA ALA A 97 -5.99 -14.85 -1.68
C ALA A 97 -5.91 -16.06 -0.74
N ASP A 98 -5.50 -17.21 -1.28
CA ASP A 98 -5.29 -18.45 -0.53
C ASP A 98 -3.89 -18.54 0.09
N HIS A 99 -2.95 -17.71 -0.40
CA HIS A 99 -1.60 -17.62 0.13
C HIS A 99 -1.08 -16.18 0.14
N THR A 100 0.10 -16.00 0.73
CA THR A 100 0.82 -14.72 0.79
C THR A 100 2.03 -14.81 -0.12
N ASP A 101 2.21 -13.84 -1.02
CA ASP A 101 3.40 -13.78 -1.87
C ASP A 101 4.67 -13.56 -1.04
N THR A 102 5.82 -13.99 -1.54
CA THR A 102 7.12 -13.90 -0.86
C THR A 102 7.45 -12.47 -0.46
N LEU A 103 7.19 -11.49 -1.34
CA LEU A 103 7.45 -10.09 -1.04
C LEU A 103 6.50 -9.55 0.04
N THR A 104 5.22 -9.92 -0.03
CA THR A 104 4.25 -9.57 1.00
C THR A 104 4.64 -10.17 2.34
N GLN A 105 5.08 -11.44 2.36
CA GLN A 105 5.53 -12.10 3.58
C GLN A 105 6.71 -11.36 4.20
N ARG A 106 7.67 -10.88 3.39
CA ARG A 106 8.79 -10.05 3.88
C ARG A 106 8.33 -8.74 4.52
N PHE A 107 7.24 -8.13 4.03
CA PHE A 107 6.66 -6.96 4.70
C PHE A 107 6.04 -7.32 6.05
N VAL A 108 5.33 -8.44 6.12
CA VAL A 108 4.77 -8.96 7.38
C VAL A 108 5.89 -9.27 8.38
N ASP A 109 6.93 -9.99 7.94
CA ASP A 109 8.10 -10.35 8.77
C ASP A 109 8.89 -9.10 9.23
N ALA A 110 8.89 -8.03 8.42
CA ALA A 110 9.46 -6.75 8.81
C ALA A 110 8.64 -6.01 9.90
N GLY A 111 7.46 -6.53 10.24
CA GLY A 111 6.59 -6.02 11.29
C GLY A 111 5.57 -4.96 10.82
N LEU A 112 5.42 -4.77 9.50
CA LEU A 112 4.45 -3.84 8.94
C LEU A 112 3.01 -4.31 9.17
N VAL A 113 2.11 -3.37 9.45
CA VAL A 113 0.68 -3.63 9.67
C VAL A 113 -0.07 -3.31 8.37
N ILE A 114 -0.38 -4.36 7.59
CA ILE A 114 -1.06 -4.21 6.30
C ILE A 114 -2.56 -4.00 6.54
N TYR A 115 -3.03 -2.77 6.43
CA TYR A 115 -4.40 -2.40 6.78
C TYR A 115 -5.33 -2.21 5.58
N GLY A 116 -4.81 -2.37 4.36
CA GLY A 116 -5.61 -2.31 3.15
C GLY A 116 -4.79 -2.48 1.88
N LYS A 117 -5.49 -2.37 0.75
CA LYS A 117 -4.90 -2.36 -0.58
C LYS A 117 -5.04 -1.02 -1.27
N SER A 118 -3.95 -0.53 -1.83
CA SER A 118 -3.97 0.66 -2.68
C SER A 118 -4.37 0.32 -4.11
N SER A 119 -5.07 1.25 -4.77
CA SER A 119 -5.60 1.07 -6.11
C SER A 119 -4.51 0.88 -7.17
N SER A 120 -4.89 0.16 -8.22
CA SER A 120 -4.11 -0.07 -9.44
C SER A 120 -5.08 -0.20 -10.63
N PRO A 121 -4.71 0.17 -11.87
CA PRO A 121 -5.44 -0.24 -13.06
C PRO A 121 -5.52 -1.76 -13.17
N GLU A 122 -6.45 -2.24 -14.00
CA GLU A 122 -6.67 -3.68 -14.17
C GLU A 122 -5.36 -4.40 -14.53
N TRP A 123 -4.99 -5.37 -13.69
CA TRP A 123 -3.75 -6.14 -13.73
C TRP A 123 -2.45 -5.32 -13.79
N GLY A 124 -2.51 -4.05 -13.43
CA GLY A 124 -1.37 -3.13 -13.47
C GLY A 124 -0.96 -2.67 -14.86
N LEU A 125 -1.83 -2.80 -15.87
CA LEU A 125 -1.49 -2.69 -17.30
C LEU A 125 -1.42 -1.27 -17.86
N MET A 126 -1.93 -0.26 -17.14
CA MET A 126 -2.04 1.11 -17.65
C MET A 126 -1.16 2.11 -16.86
N PRO A 127 -0.72 3.20 -17.50
CA PRO A 127 0.03 4.28 -16.84
C PRO A 127 -0.89 5.29 -16.11
N THR A 128 -2.19 4.99 -16.00
CA THR A 128 -3.18 5.72 -15.19
C THR A 128 -3.96 4.73 -14.34
N THR A 129 -4.64 5.20 -13.28
CA THR A 129 -5.34 4.35 -12.32
C THR A 129 -6.84 4.62 -12.36
N GLU A 130 -7.52 4.10 -13.39
CA GLU A 130 -8.92 4.43 -13.71
C GLU A 130 -9.75 3.17 -14.03
N THR A 131 -9.90 2.30 -13.05
CA THR A 131 -10.56 0.99 -13.26
C THR A 131 -12.07 1.12 -13.36
N ARG A 132 -12.71 0.18 -14.07
CA ARG A 132 -14.17 0.03 -14.02
C ARG A 132 -14.66 -0.37 -12.63
N LEU A 133 -13.90 -1.20 -11.91
CA LEU A 133 -14.31 -1.75 -10.62
C LEU A 133 -14.35 -0.68 -9.52
N HIS A 134 -13.29 0.13 -9.41
CA HIS A 134 -13.12 1.09 -8.32
C HIS A 134 -13.29 2.54 -8.75
N GLY A 135 -13.25 2.84 -10.06
CA GLY A 135 -13.22 4.21 -10.57
C GLY A 135 -11.81 4.81 -10.61
N PRO A 136 -11.70 6.12 -10.91
CA PRO A 136 -10.43 6.84 -11.00
C PRO A 136 -9.83 7.12 -9.63
N THR A 137 -8.52 6.91 -9.51
CA THR A 137 -7.72 7.46 -8.41
C THR A 137 -7.20 8.84 -8.80
N ARG A 138 -7.59 9.84 -8.02
CA ARG A 138 -7.34 11.26 -8.31
C ARG A 138 -6.03 11.74 -7.70
N ASN A 139 -5.43 12.74 -8.32
CA ASN A 139 -4.19 13.34 -7.84
C ASN A 139 -4.47 14.24 -6.62
N PRO A 140 -3.75 14.09 -5.49
CA PRO A 140 -3.95 14.93 -4.30
C PRO A 140 -3.64 16.42 -4.50
N TRP A 141 -2.82 16.77 -5.51
CA TRP A 141 -2.52 18.16 -5.82
C TRP A 141 -3.60 18.83 -6.67
N ASN A 142 -4.36 18.06 -7.45
CA ASN A 142 -5.52 18.51 -8.22
C ASN A 142 -6.40 17.30 -8.56
N THR A 143 -7.62 17.26 -8.00
CA THR A 143 -8.52 16.11 -8.15
C THR A 143 -9.04 15.90 -9.58
N GLU A 144 -8.89 16.89 -10.47
CA GLU A 144 -9.21 16.77 -11.89
C GLU A 144 -8.08 16.12 -12.71
N HIS A 145 -6.94 15.82 -12.09
CA HIS A 145 -5.78 15.22 -12.75
C HIS A 145 -5.57 13.76 -12.35
N SER A 146 -4.91 13.00 -13.23
CA SER A 146 -4.52 11.62 -12.97
C SER A 146 -3.46 11.52 -11.87
N SER A 147 -3.57 10.50 -11.03
CA SER A 147 -2.51 10.07 -10.11
C SER A 147 -1.37 9.30 -10.81
N GLY A 148 -1.47 9.07 -12.12
CA GLY A 148 -0.59 8.18 -12.85
C GLY A 148 -0.86 6.71 -12.50
N GLY A 149 0.05 5.81 -12.91
CA GLY A 149 -0.17 4.39 -12.78
C GLY A 149 1.04 3.53 -13.18
N SER A 150 1.05 2.26 -12.83
CA SER A 150 -0.06 1.53 -12.21
C SER A 150 -0.12 1.58 -10.68
N SER A 151 0.81 2.25 -9.99
CA SER A 151 0.78 2.40 -8.53
C SER A 151 0.17 3.74 -8.06
N GLY A 152 -0.86 4.22 -8.75
CA GLY A 152 -1.47 5.54 -8.48
C GLY A 152 -2.03 5.66 -7.06
N GLY A 153 -2.70 4.62 -6.55
CA GLY A 153 -3.21 4.61 -5.16
C GLY A 153 -2.11 4.74 -4.12
N ALA A 154 -0.98 4.06 -4.31
CA ALA A 154 0.15 4.15 -3.39
C ALA A 154 0.74 5.57 -3.36
N ALA A 155 0.98 6.16 -4.54
CA ALA A 155 1.53 7.50 -4.64
C ALA A 155 0.56 8.57 -4.10
N ALA A 156 -0.72 8.46 -4.43
CA ALA A 156 -1.76 9.37 -3.94
C ALA A 156 -1.91 9.30 -2.41
N ALA A 157 -1.92 8.08 -1.82
CA ALA A 157 -2.04 7.91 -0.37
C ALA A 157 -0.84 8.51 0.39
N VAL A 158 0.38 8.33 -0.13
CA VAL A 158 1.60 8.91 0.48
C VAL A 158 1.61 10.44 0.31
N ALA A 159 1.33 10.95 -0.89
CA ALA A 159 1.29 12.38 -1.16
C ALA A 159 0.24 13.11 -0.30
N ALA A 160 -0.91 12.47 -0.09
CA ALA A 160 -1.98 12.98 0.76
C ALA A 160 -1.72 12.79 2.27
N ARG A 161 -0.55 12.27 2.66
CA ARG A 161 -0.13 12.01 4.04
C ARG A 161 -1.11 11.13 4.82
N ILE A 162 -1.74 10.17 4.12
CA ILE A 162 -2.49 9.10 4.78
C ILE A 162 -1.53 8.24 5.60
N LEU A 163 -0.35 7.97 5.04
CA LEU A 163 0.71 7.14 5.60
C LEU A 163 2.08 7.50 4.97
N PRO A 164 3.21 7.19 5.61
CA PRO A 164 4.53 7.63 5.14
C PRO A 164 5.14 6.77 4.02
N VAL A 165 4.78 5.49 3.91
CA VAL A 165 5.30 4.56 2.89
C VAL A 165 4.29 3.49 2.49
N ALA A 166 4.14 3.22 1.19
CA ALA A 166 3.28 2.16 0.66
C ALA A 166 4.03 1.26 -0.32
N HIS A 167 3.53 0.04 -0.51
CA HIS A 167 4.01 -0.86 -1.55
C HIS A 167 3.62 -0.36 -2.95
N ALA A 168 4.51 -0.57 -3.91
CA ALA A 168 4.28 -0.31 -5.31
C ALA A 168 5.10 -1.28 -6.17
N SER A 169 4.76 -1.41 -7.45
CA SER A 169 5.48 -2.25 -8.42
C SER A 169 5.66 -1.50 -9.73
N ASP A 170 6.78 -1.74 -10.43
CA ASP A 170 7.20 -0.95 -11.60
C ASP A 170 7.65 -1.85 -12.74
N GLY A 171 6.70 -2.12 -13.66
CA GLY A 171 6.88 -2.75 -14.97
C GLY A 171 7.55 -1.82 -15.99
N GLY A 172 6.80 -0.80 -16.39
CA GLY A 172 7.18 0.17 -17.43
C GLY A 172 7.24 1.61 -16.93
N GLY A 173 7.49 1.82 -15.64
CA GLY A 173 7.37 3.13 -14.98
C GLY A 173 6.33 3.17 -13.87
N SER A 174 5.74 2.04 -13.50
CA SER A 174 4.56 2.03 -12.64
C SER A 174 4.78 2.42 -11.17
N ILE A 175 6.03 2.63 -10.73
CA ILE A 175 6.38 3.37 -9.51
C ILE A 175 6.71 4.82 -9.88
N ARG A 176 7.59 5.00 -10.86
CA ARG A 176 8.20 6.30 -11.19
C ARG A 176 7.20 7.32 -11.75
N ILE A 177 6.27 6.88 -12.61
CA ILE A 177 5.21 7.70 -13.21
C ILE A 177 4.29 8.26 -12.11
N PRO A 178 3.62 7.45 -11.28
CA PRO A 178 2.73 7.98 -10.25
C PRO A 178 3.50 8.75 -9.16
N ALA A 179 4.74 8.36 -8.85
CA ALA A 179 5.59 9.13 -7.94
C ALA A 179 5.86 10.55 -8.47
N SER A 180 6.20 10.68 -9.75
CA SER A 180 6.35 11.98 -10.42
C SER A 180 5.05 12.77 -10.45
N ALA A 181 3.93 12.13 -10.79
CA ALA A 181 2.63 12.79 -10.90
C ALA A 181 2.12 13.30 -9.55
N CYS A 182 2.31 12.55 -8.47
CA CYS A 182 1.88 12.89 -7.12
C CYS A 182 2.96 13.61 -6.28
N GLY A 183 4.13 13.92 -6.85
CA GLY A 183 5.18 14.68 -6.16
C GLY A 183 5.79 13.96 -4.96
N VAL A 184 6.04 12.65 -5.06
CA VAL A 184 6.63 11.83 -3.99
C VAL A 184 7.84 11.04 -4.50
N PHE A 185 8.66 10.51 -3.58
CA PHE A 185 9.73 9.60 -3.93
C PHE A 185 9.19 8.21 -4.27
N GLY A 186 9.68 7.63 -5.36
CA GLY A 186 9.38 6.26 -5.78
C GLY A 186 10.64 5.56 -6.28
N LEU A 187 10.94 4.39 -5.72
CA LEU A 187 12.13 3.61 -6.06
C LEU A 187 11.74 2.31 -6.74
N LYS A 188 12.17 2.14 -7.99
CA LYS A 188 12.25 0.82 -8.65
C LYS A 188 13.64 0.25 -8.39
N PRO A 189 13.78 -0.83 -7.59
CA PRO A 189 15.08 -1.46 -7.36
C PRO A 189 15.65 -2.07 -8.65
N THR A 190 16.93 -2.45 -8.60
CA THR A 190 17.54 -3.28 -9.64
C THR A 190 16.70 -4.53 -9.87
N ARG A 191 16.58 -4.94 -11.15
CA ARG A 191 15.94 -6.20 -11.55
C ARG A 191 16.41 -7.37 -10.68
N ALA A 192 15.49 -8.27 -10.33
CA ALA A 192 15.70 -9.44 -9.48
C ALA A 192 16.16 -9.16 -8.03
N ARG A 193 16.21 -7.90 -7.58
CA ARG A 193 16.48 -7.58 -6.16
C ARG A 193 15.32 -7.99 -5.25
N THR A 194 14.09 -7.91 -5.74
CA THR A 194 12.86 -8.22 -5.02
C THR A 194 12.24 -9.52 -5.56
N PRO A 195 12.05 -10.56 -4.73
CA PRO A 195 11.47 -11.83 -5.19
C PRO A 195 9.96 -11.69 -5.44
N MET A 196 9.42 -12.48 -6.38
CA MET A 196 7.99 -12.45 -6.74
C MET A 196 7.26 -13.78 -6.62
N GLY A 197 7.88 -14.77 -5.98
CA GLY A 197 7.28 -16.09 -5.78
C GLY A 197 6.11 -16.07 -4.79
N PRO A 198 5.39 -17.20 -4.63
CA PRO A 198 5.69 -18.49 -5.27
C PRO A 198 5.21 -18.59 -6.73
N ASP A 199 4.19 -17.83 -7.12
CA ASP A 199 3.52 -18.00 -8.42
C ASP A 199 4.32 -17.47 -9.62
N ARG A 200 5.26 -16.55 -9.39
CA ARG A 200 6.04 -15.90 -10.45
C ARG A 200 7.52 -15.86 -10.10
N GLY A 201 8.38 -16.35 -10.99
CA GLY A 201 9.83 -16.22 -10.83
C GLY A 201 10.30 -14.80 -11.15
N GLU A 202 9.93 -14.31 -12.33
CA GLU A 202 10.25 -12.98 -12.82
C GLU A 202 9.04 -12.45 -13.62
N GLY A 203 8.60 -11.23 -13.33
CA GLY A 203 7.47 -10.65 -14.04
C GLY A 203 7.95 -9.83 -15.21
N TRP A 204 7.28 -10.05 -16.35
CA TRP A 204 7.52 -9.36 -17.60
C TRP A 204 9.01 -9.34 -17.97
N GLY A 205 9.77 -10.42 -17.74
CA GLY A 205 11.20 -10.46 -18.10
C GLY A 205 12.06 -9.37 -17.44
N GLY A 206 11.71 -8.94 -16.22
CA GLY A 206 12.43 -7.92 -15.46
C GLY A 206 11.91 -6.50 -15.64
N PHE A 207 10.82 -6.35 -16.42
CA PHE A 207 10.09 -5.10 -16.40
C PHE A 207 9.48 -4.88 -15.03
N SER A 208 8.84 -5.86 -14.36
CA SER A 208 8.17 -5.66 -13.06
C SER A 208 9.01 -5.97 -11.82
#